data_AF-A0A0G1NJC6-F1
#
_entry.id   AF-A0A0G1NJC6-F1
#
_cell.length_a   1.000
_cell.length_b   1.000
_cell.length_c   1.000
_cell.angle_alpha   90.00
_cell.angle_beta   90.00
_cell.angle_gamma   90.00
#
_symmetry.space_group_name_H-M   'P 1'
#
loop_
_entity.id
_entity.type
_entity.pdbx_description
1 polymer ?
#
loop_
_entity_poly.entity_id
_entity_poly.type
_entity_poly.pdbx_seq_one_letter_code
_entity_poly.pdbx_strand_id
1 'polypeptide(L)' 'KAQEFAAGKTMIKAEAKFPLMHITVGKISQKEEELIQNIRTLLEAVKPRNIGKATLASTMSPGIKLQLN' A
#
# COMPACT_ATOMS: atom_id res chain seq x y z
N LYS A 1 -24.46 -5.54 4.35
CA LYS A 1 -23.50 -6.41 3.64
C LYS A 1 -23.11 -5.89 2.25
N ALA A 2 -24.02 -5.40 1.39
CA ALA A 2 -23.64 -4.85 0.07
C ALA A 2 -22.82 -3.54 0.11
N GLN A 3 -23.14 -2.62 1.04
CA GLN A 3 -22.42 -1.34 1.18
C GLN A 3 -20.94 -1.49 1.55
N GLU A 4 -20.60 -2.53 2.30
CA GLU A 4 -19.21 -2.77 2.73
C GLU A 4 -18.31 -3.29 1.60
N PHE A 5 -18.89 -3.92 0.57
CA PHE A 5 -18.15 -4.33 -0.63
C PHE A 5 -18.09 -3.21 -1.68
N ALA A 6 -19.04 -2.27 -1.65
CA ALA A 6 -19.03 -1.09 -2.53
C ALA A 6 -17.82 -0.18 -2.28
N ALA A 7 -17.30 -0.16 -1.05
CA ALA A 7 -16.11 0.62 -0.67
C ALA A 7 -14.77 -0.02 -1.06
N GLY A 8 -14.76 -1.24 -1.64
CA GLY A 8 -13.53 -1.89 -2.10
C GLY A 8 -12.55 -2.23 -0.97
N LYS A 9 -12.72 -3.37 -0.29
CA LYS A 9 -11.80 -3.81 0.76
C LYS A 9 -10.59 -4.54 0.15
N THR A 10 -9.39 -3.99 0.34
CA THR A 10 -8.14 -4.67 -0.02
C THR A 10 -7.64 -5.51 1.17
N MET A 11 -7.60 -6.83 1.00
CA MET A 11 -7.05 -7.73 2.02
C MET A 11 -5.52 -7.75 1.95
N ILE A 12 -4.89 -7.32 3.04
CA ILE A 12 -3.45 -7.33 3.21
C ILE A 12 -3.05 -8.67 3.81
N LYS A 13 -2.25 -9.46 3.10
CA LYS A 13 -1.68 -10.71 3.60
C LYS A 13 -0.16 -10.64 3.52
N ALA A 14 0.49 -11.03 4.60
CA ALA A 14 1.94 -11.23 4.60
C ALA A 14 2.29 -12.53 3.87
N GLU A 15 3.47 -12.57 3.26
CA GLU A 15 4.00 -13.81 2.71
C GLU A 15 4.20 -14.86 3.81
N ALA A 16 3.95 -16.13 3.50
CA ALA A 16 4.06 -17.20 4.49
C ALA A 16 5.51 -17.43 4.99
N LYS A 17 6.50 -17.04 4.18
CA LYS A 17 7.93 -17.32 4.42
C LYS A 17 8.70 -16.13 4.98
N PHE A 18 8.22 -14.91 4.77
CA PHE A 18 8.89 -13.68 5.17
C PHE A 18 7.86 -12.65 5.65
N PRO A 19 8.21 -11.77 6.60
CA PRO A 19 7.34 -10.67 7.04
C PRO A 19 7.31 -9.54 6.01
N LEU A 20 7.03 -9.87 4.74
CA LEU A 20 6.93 -8.96 3.60
C LEU A 20 5.48 -8.92 3.14
N MET A 21 5.01 -7.72 2.78
CA MET A 21 3.66 -7.47 2.27
C MET A 21 3.76 -6.72 0.94
N HIS A 22 3.13 -7.27 -0.09
CA HIS A 22 3.04 -6.65 -1.41
C HIS A 22 1.60 -6.22 -1.68
N ILE A 23 1.38 -4.93 -1.91
CA ILE A 23 0.07 -4.34 -2.20
C ILE A 23 0.18 -3.40 -3.39
N THR A 24 -0.79 -3.51 -4.29
CA THR A 24 -1.01 -2.52 -5.35
C THR A 24 -1.88 -1.39 -4.81
N VAL A 25 -1.33 -0.18 -4.74
CA VAL A 25 -2.02 1.01 -4.20
C VAL A 25 -2.93 1.70 -5.22
N GLY A 26 -2.73 1.40 -6.51
CA GLY A 26 -3.48 2.01 -7.61
C GLY A 26 -2.80 1.80 -8.97
N LYS A 27 -3.35 2.46 -10.00
CA LYS A 27 -2.74 2.55 -11.34
C LYS A 27 -2.12 3.93 -11.54
N ILE A 28 -1.09 4.01 -12.38
CA ILE A 28 -0.43 5.28 -12.75
C ILE A 28 -1.41 6.26 -13.40
N SER A 29 -2.49 5.77 -14.04
CA SER A 29 -3.51 6.59 -14.69
C SER A 29 -4.50 7.26 -13.72
N GLN A 30 -4.40 7.01 -12.41
CA GLN A 30 -5.26 7.64 -11.41
C GLN A 30 -4.75 9.03 -11.02
N LYS A 31 -5.60 9.83 -10.38
CA LYS A 31 -5.20 11.15 -9.89
C LYS A 31 -4.16 11.01 -8.78
N GLU A 32 -3.19 11.92 -8.77
CA GLU A 32 -2.11 11.91 -7.77
C GLU A 32 -2.64 12.05 -6.33
N GLU A 33 -3.64 12.89 -6.10
CA GLU A 33 -4.24 13.10 -4.78
C GLU A 33 -4.84 11.82 -4.19
N GLU A 34 -5.53 11.03 -5.02
CA GLU A 34 -6.13 9.75 -4.64
C GLU A 34 -5.03 8.72 -4.30
N LEU A 35 -3.94 8.69 -5.08
CA LEU A 35 -2.80 7.80 -4.83
C LEU A 35 -2.10 8.14 -3.51
N ILE A 36 -1.92 9.44 -3.21
CA ILE A 36 -1.32 9.89 -1.95
C ILE A 36 -2.20 9.48 -0.76
N GLN A 37 -3.52 9.67 -0.87
CA GLN A 37 -4.46 9.26 0.18
C GLN A 37 -4.45 7.74 0.39
N ASN A 38 -4.44 6.95 -0.68
CA ASN A 38 -4.37 5.48 -0.58
C ASN A 38 -3.09 5.02 0.12
N ILE A 39 -1.93 5.61 -0.24
CA ILE A 39 -0.64 5.28 0.39
C ILE A 39 -0.66 5.64 1.89
N ARG A 40 -1.15 6.83 2.25
CA ARG A 40 -1.26 7.23 3.67
C ARG A 40 -2.17 6.30 4.47
N THR A 41 -3.35 5.99 3.92
CA THR A 41 -4.32 5.08 4.55
C THR A 41 -3.71 3.68 4.77
N LEU A 42 -2.91 3.19 3.81
CA LEU A 42 -2.22 1.91 3.95
C LEU A 42 -1.12 1.93 5.02
N LEU A 43 -0.33 3.01 5.08
CA LEU A 43 0.71 3.17 6.10
C LEU A 43 0.12 3.27 7.51
N GLU A 44 -1.00 3.97 7.66
CA GLU A 44 -1.74 4.06 8.92
C GLU A 44 -2.34 2.71 9.33
N ALA A 45 -2.92 1.97 8.38
CA ALA A 45 -3.50 0.65 8.64
C ALA A 45 -2.46 -0.39 9.13
N VAL A 46 -1.24 -0.34 8.60
CA VAL A 46 -0.12 -1.21 9.01
C VAL A 46 0.56 -0.71 10.30
N LYS A 47 0.37 0.58 10.63
CA LYS A 47 1.07 1.36 11.66
C LYS A 47 2.56 1.54 11.33
N PRO A 48 3.06 2.78 11.22
CA PRO A 48 4.47 3.04 10.86
C PRO A 48 5.51 2.33 11.73
N ARG A 49 5.19 2.13 13.02
CA ARG A 49 6.05 1.44 14.00
C ARG A 49 6.37 -0.01 13.63
N ASN A 50 5.53 -0.66 12.83
CA ASN A 50 5.72 -2.06 12.40
C ASN A 50 6.50 -2.16 11.07
N ILE A 51 6.83 -1.02 10.44
CA ILE A 51 7.41 -0.99 9.11
C ILE A 51 8.92 -0.71 9.22
N GLY A 52 9.74 -1.74 9.02
CA GLY A 52 11.21 -1.57 9.00
C GLY A 52 11.74 -0.92 7.72
N LYS A 53 11.09 -1.17 6.57
CA LYS A 53 11.44 -0.58 5.27
C LYS A 53 10.20 -0.56 4.38
N ALA A 54 9.90 0.58 3.77
CA ALA A 54 8.91 0.69 2.71
C ALA A 54 9.59 1.09 1.40
N THR A 55 9.24 0.39 0.31
CA THR A 55 9.73 0.67 -1.04
C THR A 55 8.53 0.73 -1.98
N LEU A 56 8.43 1.81 -2.76
CA LEU A 56 7.43 1.95 -3.82
C LEU A 56 8.09 1.68 -5.16
N ALA A 57 7.43 0.87 -5.99
CA ALA A 57 7.83 0.61 -7.36
C ALA A 57 6.60 0.40 -8.23
N SER A 58 6.71 0.80 -9.50
CA SER A 58 5.80 0.36 -10.56
C SER A 58 6.28 -0.99 -11.12
N THR A 59 5.42 -1.69 -11.88
CA THR A 59 5.64 -3.08 -12.34
C THR A 59 7.02 -3.35 -12.95
N MET A 60 7.63 -2.35 -13.62
CA MET A 60 8.95 -2.47 -14.26
C MET A 60 9.88 -1.29 -13.94
N SER A 61 9.62 -0.51 -12.89
CA SER A 61 10.43 0.66 -12.53
C SER A 61 11.43 0.34 -11.42
N PRO A 62 12.53 1.10 -11.30
CA PRO A 62 13.35 1.07 -10.09
C PRO A 62 12.51 1.43 -8.86
N GLY A 63 12.85 0.83 -7.73
CA GLY A 63 12.17 1.05 -6.46
C GLY A 63 12.70 2.28 -5.72
N ILE A 64 11.79 3.12 -5.23
CA ILE A 64 12.08 4.30 -4.43
C ILE A 64 11.83 3.96 -2.96
N LYS A 65 12.84 4.19 -2.11
CA LYS A 65 12.70 4.01 -0.66
C LYS A 65 11.91 5.18 -0.08
N LEU A 66 10.83 4.88 0.64
CA LEU A 66 10.06 5.88 1.36
C LEU A 66 10.76 6.22 2.68
N GLN A 67 10.74 7.50 3.03
CA GLN A 67 11.08 7.96 4.38
C GLN A 67 9.86 7.79 5.28
N LEU A 68 10.00 6.95 6.29
CA LEU A 68 9.01 6.73 7.34
C LEU A 68 9.54 7.48 8.57
N ASN A 69 9.14 8.74 8.71
CA ASN A 69 9.44 9.55 9.89
C ASN A 69 8.21 9.56 10.81
#